data_AF-A0A7J6GDE4-F1
#
_entry.id   AF-A0A7J6GDE4-F1
#
_cell.length_a   1.000
_cell.length_b   1.000
_cell.length_c   1.000
_cell.angle_alpha   90.00
_cell.angle_beta   90.00
_cell.angle_gamma   90.00
#
_symmetry.space_group_name_H-M   'P 1'
#
loop_
_entity.id
_entity.type
_entity.pdbx_description
1 polymer ?
#
loop_
_entity_poly.entity_id
_entity_poly.type
_entity_poly.pdbx_seq_one_letter_code
_entity_poly.pdbx_strand_id
1 'polypeptide(L)'
;MFSDVDERDGIATGSFHAMARGITVVCGAGNDGPSAQTVQNTAPWILTVAASSIDRAFVNSITLGNNKTLMVKKGTSAAWCFGPRRTPNDQV
;
A
#
# COMPACT_ATOMS: atom_id res chain seq x y z
N MET A 1 -1.71 11.20 24.96
CA MET A 1 -2.19 9.80 24.91
C MET A 1 -3.60 9.86 24.33
N PHE A 2 -3.83 9.25 23.16
CA PHE A 2 -5.05 9.27 22.31
C PHE A 2 -5.40 10.55 21.53
N SER A 3 -4.47 11.05 20.70
CA SER A 3 -4.78 12.07 19.68
C SER A 3 -5.22 11.51 18.32
N ASP A 4 -5.26 10.18 18.15
CA ASP A 4 -5.56 9.52 16.86
C ASP A 4 -7.05 9.23 16.63
N VAL A 5 -7.91 9.63 17.56
CA VAL A 5 -9.36 9.67 17.32
C VAL A 5 -9.69 11.07 16.83
N ASP A 6 -9.38 11.36 15.55
CA ASP A 6 -9.96 12.55 14.92
C ASP A 6 -11.47 12.28 14.85
N GLU A 7 -12.26 12.98 15.68
CA GLU A 7 -13.72 12.80 15.80
C GLU A 7 -14.47 13.03 14.46
N ARG A 8 -13.77 13.49 13.42
CA ARG A 8 -14.28 13.70 12.06
C ARG A 8 -13.95 12.56 11.10
N ASP A 9 -13.15 11.57 11.50
CA ASP A 9 -12.90 10.37 10.69
C ASP A 9 -14.04 9.36 10.90
N GLY A 10 -14.98 9.37 9.95
CA GLY A 10 -16.10 8.43 9.91
C GLY A 10 -15.66 6.97 9.76
N ILE A 11 -14.51 6.71 9.13
CA ILE A 11 -13.95 5.35 9.01
C ILE A 11 -13.42 4.90 10.36
N ALA A 12 -12.68 5.74 11.08
CA ALA A 12 -12.18 5.41 12.43
C ALA A 12 -13.34 5.16 13.41
N THR A 13 -14.35 6.02 13.42
CA THR A 13 -15.51 5.86 14.32
C THR A 13 -16.36 4.65 13.97
N GLY A 14 -16.66 4.43 12.69
CA GLY A 14 -17.46 3.29 12.24
C GLY A 14 -16.73 1.96 12.48
N SER A 15 -15.43 1.92 12.20
CA SER A 15 -14.61 0.72 12.42
C SER A 15 -14.43 0.39 13.90
N PHE A 16 -14.39 1.39 14.78
CA PHE A 16 -14.37 1.17 16.22
C PHE A 16 -15.61 0.40 16.69
N HIS A 17 -16.80 0.83 16.25
CA HIS A 17 -18.05 0.16 16.58
C HIS A 17 -18.14 -1.26 15.98
N ALA A 18 -17.63 -1.46 14.76
CA ALA A 18 -17.56 -2.77 14.14
C ALA A 18 -16.64 -3.72 14.93
N MET A 19 -15.46 -3.25 15.30
CA MET A 19 -14.48 -4.01 16.08
C MET A 19 -15.00 -4.33 17.50
N ALA A 20 -15.72 -3.40 18.13
CA ALA A 20 -16.39 -3.65 19.41
C ALA A 20 -17.43 -4.77 19.34
N ARG A 21 -17.98 -5.06 18.16
CA ARG A 21 -18.91 -6.17 17.90
C ARG A 21 -18.21 -7.41 17.32
N GLY A 22 -16.88 -7.45 17.30
CA GLY A 22 -16.10 -8.58 16.80
C GLY A 22 -15.98 -8.64 15.27
N ILE A 23 -16.29 -7.55 14.56
CA ILE A 23 -16.19 -7.48 13.10
C ILE A 23 -14.88 -6.76 12.73
N THR A 24 -13.96 -7.47 12.09
CA THR A 24 -12.67 -6.92 11.66
C THR A 24 -12.83 -5.98 10.46
N VAL A 25 -12.16 -4.82 10.51
CA VAL A 25 -12.15 -3.84 9.43
C VAL A 25 -10.78 -3.74 8.79
N VAL A 26 -10.74 -3.83 7.47
CA VAL A 26 -9.51 -3.79 6.66
C VAL A 26 -9.59 -2.63 5.67
N CYS A 27 -8.55 -1.79 5.61
CA CYS A 27 -8.48 -0.64 4.71
C CYS A 27 -7.11 -0.56 4.03
N GLY A 28 -7.05 0.05 2.84
CA GLY A 28 -5.77 0.31 2.16
C GLY A 28 -5.04 1.50 2.79
N ALA A 29 -3.71 1.50 2.74
CA ALA A 29 -2.86 2.55 3.31
C ALA A 29 -2.88 3.90 2.55
N GLY A 30 -3.57 3.99 1.42
CA GLY A 30 -3.52 5.14 0.51
C GLY A 30 -2.41 5.03 -0.54
N ASN A 31 -2.46 5.91 -1.56
CA ASN A 31 -1.57 5.88 -2.72
C ASN A 31 -0.65 7.11 -2.82
N ASP A 32 -0.58 7.93 -1.77
CA ASP A 32 0.14 9.21 -1.76
C ASP A 32 1.64 9.10 -1.45
N GLY A 33 2.19 7.87 -1.40
CA GLY A 33 3.63 7.62 -1.33
C GLY A 33 4.38 8.22 -2.54
N PRO A 34 5.72 8.38 -2.50
CA PRO A 34 6.72 7.63 -1.73
C PRO A 34 7.18 8.27 -0.42
N SER A 35 6.71 9.48 -0.11
CA SER A 35 7.15 10.25 1.05
C SER A 35 6.77 9.54 2.36
N ALA A 36 7.57 9.73 3.40
CA ALA A 36 7.23 9.20 4.72
C ALA A 36 5.92 9.82 5.25
N GLN A 37 5.20 9.08 6.11
CA GLN A 37 3.98 9.53 6.78
C GLN A 37 2.78 9.87 5.86
N THR A 38 2.70 9.27 4.67
CA THR A 38 1.57 9.43 3.73
C THR A 38 0.48 8.36 3.93
N VAL A 39 0.49 7.65 5.05
CA VAL A 39 -0.39 6.51 5.32
C VAL A 39 -1.72 7.00 5.87
N GLN A 40 -2.80 6.49 5.30
CA GLN A 40 -4.18 6.77 5.72
C GLN A 40 -4.74 5.62 6.57
N ASN A 41 -5.87 5.86 7.24
CA ASN A 41 -6.58 4.86 8.05
C ASN A 41 -5.71 4.28 9.18
N THR A 42 -5.03 5.13 9.94
CA THR A 42 -4.06 4.74 10.97
C THR A 42 -4.68 4.39 12.32
N ALA A 43 -6.01 4.29 12.41
CA ALA A 43 -6.67 3.95 13.66
C ALA A 43 -6.23 2.54 14.13
N PRO A 44 -5.93 2.36 15.43
CA PRO A 44 -5.26 1.15 15.92
C PRO A 44 -6.11 -0.13 15.82
N TRP A 45 -7.42 0.02 15.62
CA TRP A 45 -8.38 -1.07 15.41
C TRP A 45 -8.64 -1.38 13.93
N ILE A 46 -8.03 -0.65 13.00
CA ILE A 46 -8.11 -0.92 11.55
C ILE A 46 -6.86 -1.70 11.12
N LEU A 47 -7.07 -2.74 10.30
CA LEU A 47 -5.97 -3.41 9.62
C LEU A 47 -5.63 -2.66 8.32
N THR A 48 -4.53 -1.91 8.32
CA THR A 48 -4.10 -1.08 7.20
C THR A 48 -3.13 -1.82 6.29
N VAL A 49 -3.49 -1.98 5.01
CA VAL A 49 -2.77 -2.83 4.03
C VAL A 49 -2.01 -2.00 3.01
N ALA A 50 -0.71 -2.30 2.85
CA ALA A 50 0.17 -1.73 1.83
C ALA A 50 0.01 -2.44 0.47
N ALA A 51 0.28 -1.74 -0.64
CA ALA A 51 0.21 -2.33 -1.98
C ALA A 51 1.58 -2.84 -2.42
N SER A 52 1.80 -4.17 -2.48
CA SER A 52 3.05 -4.74 -3.02
C SER A 52 2.90 -5.26 -4.44
N SER A 53 3.99 -5.13 -5.22
CA SER A 53 4.17 -5.90 -6.45
C SER A 53 4.61 -7.32 -6.13
N ILE A 54 4.12 -8.25 -6.93
CA ILE A 54 4.64 -9.62 -7.02
C ILE A 54 5.55 -9.72 -8.25
N ASP A 55 6.39 -10.75 -8.35
CA ASP A 55 7.32 -10.99 -9.48
C ASP A 55 6.61 -11.31 -10.82
N ARG A 56 5.30 -11.07 -10.90
CA ARG A 56 4.52 -11.23 -12.13
C ARG A 56 4.60 -9.96 -12.97
N ALA A 57 5.41 -10.01 -14.03
CA ALA A 57 5.48 -8.94 -15.01
C ALA A 57 4.45 -9.13 -16.14
N PHE A 58 3.62 -8.12 -16.38
CA PHE A 58 2.84 -8.03 -17.61
C PHE A 58 3.68 -7.32 -18.68
N VAL A 59 4.18 -8.10 -19.63
CA VAL A 59 4.97 -7.63 -20.78
C VAL A 59 4.07 -7.43 -21.99
N ASN A 60 4.14 -6.26 -22.62
CA ASN A 60 3.50 -5.96 -23.90
C ASN A 60 4.57 -5.70 -24.95
N SER A 61 4.61 -6.48 -26.02
CA SER A 61 5.50 -6.24 -27.16
C SER A 61 4.83 -5.30 -28.15
N ILE A 62 5.44 -4.14 -28.41
CA ILE A 62 5.01 -3.19 -29.43
C ILE A 62 5.98 -3.29 -30.60
N THR A 63 5.49 -3.70 -31.76
CA THR A 63 6.26 -3.70 -33.01
C THR A 63 6.01 -2.39 -33.75
N LEU A 64 7.05 -1.59 -33.94
CA LEU A 64 6.98 -0.33 -34.67
C LEU A 64 7.09 -0.59 -36.18
N GLY A 65 6.60 0.35 -37.00
CA GLY A 65 6.63 0.24 -38.47
C GLY A 65 8.03 0.19 -39.10
N ASN A 66 9.09 0.31 -38.30
CA ASN A 66 10.49 0.09 -38.68
C ASN A 66 11.01 -1.31 -38.26
N ASN A 67 10.11 -2.27 -38.01
CA ASN A 67 10.41 -3.62 -37.54
C ASN A 67 11.17 -3.71 -36.20
N LYS A 68 11.23 -2.62 -35.41
CA LYS A 68 11.76 -2.67 -34.05
C LYS A 68 10.67 -3.12 -33.09
N THR A 69 10.97 -4.12 -32.27
CA THR A 69 10.05 -4.61 -31.23
C THR A 69 10.51 -4.08 -29.88
N LEU A 70 9.64 -3.36 -29.17
CA LEU A 70 9.87 -2.85 -27.82
C LEU A 70 9.06 -3.68 -26.83
N MET A 71 9.73 -4.22 -25.81
CA MET A 71 9.06 -4.87 -24.69
C MET A 71 8.75 -3.83 -23.61
N VAL A 72 7.48 -3.45 -23.51
CA VAL A 72 6.99 -2.57 -22.45
C VAL A 72 6.59 -3.43 -21.26
N LYS A 73 7.33 -3.30 -20.16
CA LYS A 73 6.92 -3.81 -18.84
C LYS A 73 6.08 -2.73 -18.17
N LYS A 74 4.82 -3.02 -17.84
CA LYS A 74 4.07 -2.10 -16.97
C LYS A 74 4.59 -2.30 -15.55
N GLY A 75 5.12 -1.24 -14.94
CA GLY A 75 5.52 -1.27 -13.53
C GLY A 75 4.29 -1.57 -12.67
N THR A 76 4.36 -2.63 -11.89
CA THR A 76 3.35 -2.96 -10.87
C THR A 76 3.64 -2.08 -9.63
N SER A 77 2.60 -1.73 -8.87
CA SER A 77 2.64 -0.74 -7.78
C SER A 77 3.69 -1.03 -6.70
N ALA A 78 4.37 0.01 -6.20
CA ALA A 78 5.43 -0.11 -5.20
C ALA A 78 4.90 -0.48 -3.81
N ALA A 79 5.41 -1.59 -3.25
CA ALA A 79 5.28 -1.94 -1.84
C ALA A 79 6.02 -0.91 -0.99
N TRP A 80 5.27 -0.04 -0.32
CA TRP A 80 5.84 0.79 0.72
C TRP A 80 6.01 -0.06 1.98
N CYS A 81 7.20 -0.63 2.14
CA CYS A 81 7.57 -1.42 3.32
C CYS A 81 7.57 -0.54 4.58
N PHE A 82 6.73 -0.88 5.53
CA PHE A 82 6.59 -0.24 6.85
C PHE A 82 7.73 -0.60 7.84
N GLY A 83 8.98 -0.70 7.37
CA GLY A 83 10.11 -1.09 8.21
C GLY A 83 11.44 -0.47 7.76
N PRO A 84 12.46 -0.44 8.64
CA PRO A 84 13.77 0.09 8.29
C PRO A 84 14.32 -0.65 7.07
N ARG A 85 14.81 0.13 6.10
CA ARG A 85 15.38 -0.30 4.82
C ARG A 85 16.30 -1.50 5.02
N ARG A 86 15.89 -2.72 4.61
CA ARG A 86 16.84 -3.83 4.45
C ARG A 86 17.81 -3.42 3.37
N THR A 87 19.07 -3.25 3.74
CA THR A 87 20.15 -3.06 2.79
C THR A 87 20.49 -4.43 2.19
N PRO A 88 21.08 -4.50 0.98
CA PRO A 88 21.58 -5.75 0.41
C PRO A 88 22.60 -6.50 1.29
N ASN A 89 23.11 -5.88 2.37
CA ASN A 89 24.04 -6.48 3.32
C ASN A 89 23.36 -7.17 4.51
N ASP A 90 22.02 -7.14 4.63
CA ASP A 90 21.30 -7.81 5.73
C ASP A 90 20.97 -9.29 5.39
N GLN A 91 21.79 -9.92 4.56
CA GLN A 91 21.78 -11.36 4.28
C GLN A 91 23.09 -11.98 4.80
N VAL A 92 23.21 -12.08 6.13
CA VAL A 92 24.19 -12.94 6.82
C VAL A 92 23.44 -13.72 7.89
#